data_AF-A0A963J9Q2-F1
#
_entry.id   AF-A0A963J9Q2-F1
#
_cell.length_a   1.000
_cell.length_b   1.000
_cell.length_c   1.000
_cell.angle_alpha   90.00
_cell.angle_beta   90.00
_cell.angle_gamma   90.00
#
_symmetry.space_group_name_H-M   'P 1'
#
loop_
_entity.id
_entity.type
_entity.pdbx_description
1 polymer ?
#
loop_
_entity_poly.entity_id
_entity_poly.type
_entity_poly.pdbx_seq_one_letter_code
_entity_poly.pdbx_strand_id
1 'polypeptide(L)'
;MGEVTVHALRDVDLDLHSGELMVLLGASGSGKSTLLNILGGLDVATSGTVTYVDGQGNLQLDQLDSDGLTEYRRAHIGFVFQ
;
A
#
# COMPACT_ATOMS: atom_id res chain seq x y z
N MET A 1 -2.65 3.82 32.48
CA MET A 1 -3.08 4.50 31.24
C MET A 1 -3.27 3.38 30.22
N GLY A 2 -4.49 3.18 29.71
CA GLY A 2 -4.78 2.07 28.81
C GLY A 2 -4.13 2.30 27.44
N GLU A 3 -3.62 1.23 26.83
CA GLU A 3 -3.16 1.23 25.44
C GLU A 3 -4.32 1.65 24.54
N VAL A 4 -4.17 2.76 23.82
CA VAL A 4 -5.13 3.18 22.80
C VAL A 4 -4.58 2.71 21.46
N THR A 5 -5.21 1.69 20.88
CA THR A 5 -4.90 1.24 19.52
C THR A 5 -5.44 2.24 18.51
N VAL A 6 -4.55 2.84 17.72
CA VAL A 6 -4.93 3.71 16.59
C VAL A 6 -4.85 2.89 15.31
N HIS A 7 -5.97 2.77 14.63
CA HIS A 7 -6.02 2.12 13.32
C HIS A 7 -5.92 3.18 12.23
N ALA A 8 -4.83 3.15 11.46
CA ALA A 8 -4.62 4.06 10.34
C ALA A 8 -5.57 3.75 9.17
N LEU A 9 -5.83 2.46 8.91
CA LEU A 9 -6.77 1.97 7.91
C LEU A 9 -7.74 1.00 8.58
N ARG A 10 -9.01 1.01 8.16
CA ARG A 10 -10.06 0.08 8.62
C ARG A 10 -10.96 -0.23 7.42
N ASP A 11 -11.15 -1.52 7.15
CA ASP A 11 -12.10 -2.04 6.15
C ASP A 11 -12.01 -1.30 4.81
N VAL A 12 -10.82 -1.30 4.21
CA VAL A 12 -10.56 -0.67 2.91
C VAL A 12 -10.56 -1.75 1.84
N ASP A 13 -11.55 -1.70 0.96
CA ASP A 13 -11.59 -2.48 -0.28
C ASP A 13 -11.35 -1.54 -1.47
N LEU A 14 -10.33 -1.82 -2.28
CA LEU A 14 -9.90 -0.96 -3.36
C LEU A 14 -9.27 -1.78 -4.49
N ASP A 15 -9.78 -1.62 -5.70
CA ASP A 15 -9.15 -2.09 -6.93
C ASP A 15 -8.58 -0.89 -7.70
N LEU A 16 -7.34 -1.04 -8.19
CA LEU A 16 -6.66 -0.04 -9.01
C LEU A 16 -6.28 -0.66 -10.35
N HIS A 17 -6.59 0.02 -11.45
CA HIS A 17 -6.32 -0.48 -12.78
C HIS A 17 -5.21 0.29 -13.50
N SER A 18 -4.52 -0.39 -14.41
CA SER A 18 -3.46 0.21 -15.21
C SER A 18 -3.99 1.38 -16.05
N GLY A 19 -3.26 2.49 -16.04
CA GLY A 19 -3.64 3.72 -16.76
C GLY A 19 -4.62 4.63 -16.01
N GLU A 20 -5.07 4.25 -14.81
CA GLU A 20 -5.92 5.10 -13.99
C GLU A 20 -5.14 6.20 -13.28
N LEU A 21 -5.76 7.37 -13.20
CA LEU A 21 -5.33 8.44 -12.31
C LEU A 21 -6.29 8.50 -11.12
N MET A 22 -5.78 8.17 -9.94
CA MET A 22 -6.52 8.27 -8.69
C MET A 22 -6.05 9.46 -7.86
N VAL A 23 -7.00 10.16 -7.24
CA VAL A 23 -6.72 11.22 -6.27
C VAL A 23 -7.27 10.80 -4.90
N LEU A 24 -6.39 10.76 -3.90
CA LEU A 24 -6.78 10.39 -2.54
C LEU A 24 -6.99 11.63 -1.68
N LEU A 25 -8.25 11.92 -1.33
CA LEU A 25 -8.65 13.06 -0.52
C LEU A 25 -9.03 12.62 0.91
N GLY A 26 -8.75 13.46 1.90
CA GLY A 26 -9.13 13.20 3.29
C GLY A 26 -8.37 14.07 4.28
N ALA A 27 -8.90 14.20 5.50
CA ALA A 27 -8.30 15.00 6.57
C ALA A 27 -6.87 14.55 6.92
N SER A 28 -6.07 15.44 7.53
CA SER A 28 -4.76 15.06 8.06
C SER A 28 -4.92 13.91 9.08
N GLY A 29 -4.04 12.90 9.01
CA GLY A 29 -4.11 11.72 9.88
C GLY A 29 -5.12 10.65 9.48
N SER A 30 -5.85 10.80 8.37
CA SER A 30 -6.86 9.81 7.94
C SER A 30 -6.29 8.52 7.32
N GLY A 31 -4.98 8.25 7.44
CA GLY A 31 -4.35 7.03 6.90
C GLY A 31 -3.90 7.09 5.44
N LYS A 32 -4.06 8.21 4.72
CA LYS A 32 -3.70 8.32 3.29
C LYS A 32 -2.26 7.94 2.98
N SER A 33 -1.32 8.51 3.73
CA SER A 33 0.11 8.20 3.55
C SER A 33 0.41 6.76 3.92
N THR A 34 -0.27 6.20 4.93
CA THR A 34 -0.16 4.78 5.27
C THR A 34 -0.62 3.89 4.12
N LEU A 35 -1.77 4.19 3.51
CA LEU A 35 -2.26 3.46 2.32
C LEU A 35 -1.26 3.54 1.17
N LEU A 36 -0.77 4.74 0.83
CA LEU A 36 0.20 4.94 -0.26
C LEU A 36 1.53 4.21 0.01
N ASN A 37 1.99 4.19 1.27
CA ASN A 37 3.20 3.47 1.64
C ASN A 37 3.03 1.96 1.50
N ILE A 38 1.88 1.42 1.91
CA ILE A 38 1.57 -0.02 1.75
C ILE A 38 1.50 -0.40 0.27
N LEU A 39 0.74 0.35 -0.53
CA LEU A 39 0.61 0.09 -1.97
C LEU A 39 1.95 0.20 -2.71
N GLY A 40 2.78 1.15 -2.29
CA GLY A 40 4.13 1.33 -2.81
C GLY A 40 5.18 0.43 -2.16
N GLY A 41 4.78 -0.55 -1.34
CA GLY A 41 5.67 -1.54 -0.72
C GLY A 41 6.70 -0.96 0.24
N LEU A 42 6.50 0.25 0.76
CA LEU A 42 7.35 0.87 1.79
C LEU A 42 6.99 0.42 3.21
N ASP A 43 5.78 -0.08 3.38
CA ASP A 43 5.26 -0.60 4.65
C ASP A 43 4.41 -1.86 4.38
N VAL A 44 4.20 -2.67 5.41
CA VAL A 44 3.42 -3.92 5.29
C VAL A 44 2.12 -3.77 6.07
N ALA A 45 1.01 -4.14 5.43
CA ALA A 45 -0.29 -4.13 6.09
C ALA A 45 -0.29 -5.06 7.31
N THR A 46 -0.77 -4.58 8.46
CA THR A 46 -0.87 -5.41 9.67
C THR A 46 -1.89 -6.55 9.50
N SER A 47 -2.89 -6.36 8.64
CA SER A 47 -3.91 -7.36 8.31
C SER A 47 -4.50 -7.09 6.92
N GLY A 48 -5.11 -8.12 6.34
CA GLY A 48 -5.68 -8.07 4.99
C GLY A 48 -4.68 -8.54 3.95
N THR A 49 -5.02 -8.31 2.68
CA THR A 49 -4.23 -8.78 1.54
C THR A 49 -4.02 -7.63 0.57
N VAL A 50 -2.79 -7.51 0.08
CA VAL A 50 -2.42 -6.52 -0.94
C VAL A 50 -1.78 -7.26 -2.09
N THR A 51 -2.48 -7.31 -3.23
CA THR A 51 -2.03 -8.04 -4.42
C THR A 51 -1.73 -7.06 -5.53
N TYR A 52 -0.50 -7.08 -6.03
CA TYR A 52 -0.15 -6.46 -7.31
C TYR A 52 -0.44 -7.46 -8.43
N VAL A 53 -1.13 -7.01 -9.48
CA VAL A 53 -1.48 -7.84 -10.64
C VAL A 53 -1.00 -7.15 -11.89
N ASP A 54 -0.27 -7.87 -12.73
CA ASP A 54 0.17 -7.40 -14.04
C ASP A 54 0.10 -8.51 -15.10
N GLY A 55 0.66 -8.25 -16.28
CA GLY A 55 0.70 -9.23 -17.38
C GLY A 55 1.58 -10.45 -17.13
N GLN A 56 2.37 -10.49 -16.06
CA GLN A 56 3.29 -11.56 -15.69
C GLN A 56 2.74 -12.43 -14.54
N GLY A 57 1.76 -11.94 -13.79
CA GLY A 57 1.04 -12.71 -12.78
C GLY A 57 0.57 -11.84 -11.61
N ASN A 58 0.44 -12.49 -10.45
CA ASN A 58 -0.01 -11.86 -9.21
C ASN A 58 1.09 -11.96 -8.16
N LEU A 59 1.35 -10.87 -7.47
CA LEU A 59 2.33 -10.76 -6.40
C LEU A 59 1.64 -10.29 -5.12
N GLN A 60 1.63 -11.12 -4.08
CA GLN A 60 1.03 -10.79 -2.79
C GLN A 60 2.04 -10.06 -1.91
N LEU A 61 1.92 -8.73 -1.84
CA LEU A 61 2.90 -7.83 -1.20
C LEU A 61 2.97 -8.04 0.32
N ASP A 62 1.86 -8.38 0.97
CA ASP A 62 1.81 -8.63 2.41
C ASP A 62 2.56 -9.89 2.87
N GLN A 63 2.98 -10.75 1.92
CA GLN A 63 3.76 -11.97 2.19
C GLN A 63 5.23 -11.85 1.78
N LEU A 64 5.63 -10.72 1.21
CA LEU A 64 7.01 -10.51 0.79
C LEU A 64 7.90 -10.11 1.97
N ASP A 65 9.14 -10.56 1.92
CA ASP A 65 10.19 -10.07 2.81
C ASP A 65 10.74 -8.72 2.32
N SER A 66 11.71 -8.18 3.05
CA SER A 66 12.33 -6.88 2.73
C SER A 66 12.92 -6.83 1.33
N ASP A 67 13.50 -7.94 0.87
CA ASP A 67 14.20 -8.02 -0.40
C ASP A 67 13.18 -8.12 -1.54
N GLY A 68 12.13 -8.92 -1.38
CA GLY A 68 11.01 -9.00 -2.31
C GLY A 68 10.28 -7.65 -2.46
N LEU A 69 10.02 -6.95 -1.37
CA LEU A 69 9.43 -5.60 -1.43
C LEU A 69 10.39 -4.60 -2.09
N THR A 70 11.69 -4.76 -1.91
CA THR A 70 12.70 -3.93 -2.58
C THR A 70 12.68 -4.14 -4.08
N GLU A 71 12.60 -5.38 -4.55
CA GLU A 71 12.50 -5.67 -5.98
C GLU A 71 11.19 -5.14 -6.57
N TYR A 72 10.07 -5.35 -5.88
CA TYR A 72 8.77 -4.79 -6.28
C TYR A 72 8.84 -3.27 -6.49
N ARG A 73 9.42 -2.54 -5.52
CA ARG A 73 9.58 -1.09 -5.63
C ARG A 73 10.44 -0.68 -6.82
N ARG A 74 11.53 -1.40 -7.06
CA ARG A 74 12.47 -1.11 -8.18
C ARG A 74 11.83 -1.34 -9.53
N ALA A 75 10.97 -2.34 -9.66
CA ALA A 75 10.37 -2.72 -10.93
C ALA A 75 9.07 -1.95 -11.25
N HIS A 76 8.26 -1.63 -10.23
CA HIS A 76 6.87 -1.20 -10.46
C HIS A 76 6.51 0.16 -9.87
N ILE A 77 7.31 0.73 -8.96
CA ILE A 77 6.92 1.93 -8.20
C ILE A 77 7.85 3.11 -8.50
N GLY A 78 7.24 4.24 -8.87
CA GLY A 78 7.90 5.54 -8.94
C GLY A 78 7.34 6.49 -7.89
N PHE A 79 8.18 6.95 -6.96
CA PHE A 79 7.81 7.98 -6.00
C PHE A 79 8.33 9.34 -6.42
N VAL A 80 7.46 10.35 -6.34
CA VAL A 80 7.80 11.76 -6.49
C VAL A 80 7.28 12.48 -5.26
N PHE A 81 8.17 13.19 -4.56
CA PHE A 81 7.83 13.96 -3.37
C PHE A 81 7.99 15.46 -3.67
N GLN A 82 7.17 16.27 -2.99
CA GLN A 82 7.24 17.73 -3.01
C GLN A 82 7.89 18.24 -1.72
#